data_AF-H6RBH5-F1
#
_entry.id   AF-H6RBH5-F1
#
_cell.length_a   1.000
_cell.length_b   1.000
_cell.length_c   1.000
_cell.angle_alpha   90.00
_cell.angle_beta   90.00
_cell.angle_gamma   90.00
#
_symmetry.space_group_name_H-M   'P 1'
#
loop_
_entity.id
_entity.type
_entity.pdbx_description
1 polymer ?
#
loop_
_entity_poly.entity_id
_entity_poly.type
_entity_poly.pdbx_seq_one_letter_code
_entity_poly.pdbx_strand_id
1 'polypeptide(L)'
;MRGINHVVLYVSDLERSLAFYEDVLGFQRLPMGFPGGAFLRHAGSANDHDLGLFQARRAVAAPPGSVGLYHVAWEVDTLTELAAMRAALARAGALTGSGDHGSTKALYGRDPDGIEFEVCWLVPDARVEEALRPGAALTGPLDIDAEIERYGANMPGGPRTDPAVWARIAERDAAQGRS
;
A
#
# COMPACT_ATOMS: atom_id res chain seq x y z
N MET A 1 -10.76 7.54 17.58
CA MET A 1 -10.67 6.98 16.21
C MET A 1 -9.79 5.74 16.29
N ARG A 2 -10.07 4.69 15.50
CA ARG A 2 -9.32 3.41 15.53
C ARG A 2 -8.34 3.23 14.38
N GLY A 3 -8.50 4.00 13.31
CA GLY A 3 -7.71 3.90 12.07
C GLY A 3 -8.51 4.46 10.90
N ILE A 4 -7.94 4.32 9.70
CA ILE A 4 -8.68 4.53 8.44
C ILE A 4 -9.70 3.39 8.30
N ASN A 5 -10.94 3.72 7.94
CA ASN A 5 -11.97 2.72 7.67
C ASN A 5 -12.09 2.40 6.18
N HIS A 6 -12.17 3.42 5.32
CA HIS A 6 -12.25 3.24 3.87
C HIS A 6 -11.70 4.46 3.14
N VAL A 7 -11.39 4.28 1.86
CA VAL A 7 -11.04 5.35 0.93
C VAL A 7 -12.08 5.42 -0.18
N VAL A 8 -12.49 6.61 -0.58
CA VAL A 8 -13.41 6.80 -1.72
C VAL A 8 -12.74 7.67 -2.77
N LEU A 9 -12.68 7.16 -4.00
CA LEU A 9 -12.04 7.81 -5.13
C LEU A 9 -13.08 8.19 -6.19
N TYR A 10 -12.85 9.34 -6.82
CA TYR A 10 -13.49 9.68 -8.08
C TYR A 10 -12.67 9.12 -9.24
N VAL A 11 -13.34 8.44 -10.16
CA VAL A 11 -12.75 7.85 -11.38
C VAL A 11 -13.45 8.39 -12.62
N SER A 12 -12.79 8.42 -13.77
CA SER A 12 -13.42 8.94 -14.99
C SER A 12 -14.36 7.94 -15.66
N ASP A 13 -14.08 6.65 -15.50
CA ASP A 13 -14.88 5.53 -16.02
C ASP A 13 -14.96 4.45 -14.94
N LEU A 14 -16.17 4.20 -14.40
CA LEU A 14 -16.34 3.28 -13.29
C LEU A 14 -15.98 1.85 -13.64
N GLU A 15 -16.40 1.35 -14.80
CA GLU A 15 -16.23 -0.06 -15.16
C GLU A 15 -14.78 -0.37 -15.53
N ARG A 16 -14.07 0.57 -16.19
CA ARG A 16 -12.63 0.45 -16.43
C ARG A 16 -11.85 0.39 -15.11
N SER A 17 -12.21 1.23 -14.15
CA SER A 17 -11.53 1.24 -12.86
C SER A 17 -11.87 0.00 -12.05
N LEU A 18 -13.13 -0.44 -12.04
CA LEU A 18 -13.52 -1.71 -11.41
C LEU A 18 -12.70 -2.89 -11.94
N ALA A 19 -12.63 -3.05 -13.26
CA ALA A 19 -11.81 -4.10 -13.87
C ALA A 19 -10.34 -4.04 -13.41
N PHE A 20 -9.76 -2.84 -13.29
CA PHE A 20 -8.41 -2.68 -12.76
C PHE A 20 -8.29 -3.14 -11.29
N TYR A 21 -9.13 -2.62 -10.40
CA TYR A 21 -9.04 -2.94 -8.98
C TYR A 21 -9.37 -4.42 -8.71
N GLU A 22 -10.25 -5.03 -9.49
CA GLU A 22 -10.60 -6.46 -9.39
C GLU A 22 -9.51 -7.36 -9.99
N ASP A 23 -9.14 -7.15 -11.26
CA ASP A 23 -8.26 -8.07 -11.99
C ASP A 23 -6.77 -7.89 -11.64
N VAL A 24 -6.37 -6.68 -11.25
CA VAL A 24 -4.96 -6.35 -10.96
C VAL A 24 -4.70 -6.36 -9.46
N LEU A 25 -5.55 -5.70 -8.66
CA LEU A 25 -5.35 -5.58 -7.21
C LEU A 25 -6.14 -6.60 -6.39
N GLY A 26 -6.96 -7.45 -7.01
CA GLY A 26 -7.64 -8.55 -6.33
C GLY A 26 -8.79 -8.12 -5.42
N PHE A 27 -9.31 -6.91 -5.60
CA PHE A 27 -10.52 -6.48 -4.90
C PHE A 27 -11.74 -7.27 -5.37
N GLN A 28 -12.74 -7.35 -4.49
CA GLN A 28 -14.02 -7.96 -4.78
C GLN A 28 -15.10 -6.89 -4.69
N ARG A 29 -15.83 -6.65 -5.80
CA ARG A 29 -17.00 -5.78 -5.79
C ARG A 29 -18.11 -6.36 -4.93
N LEU A 30 -18.69 -5.51 -4.10
CA LEU A 30 -19.86 -5.87 -3.30
C LEU A 30 -21.12 -5.95 -4.18
N PRO A 31 -22.08 -6.82 -3.83
CA PRO A 31 -23.27 -7.03 -4.66
C PRO A 31 -24.21 -5.82 -4.71
N MET A 32 -24.09 -4.88 -3.77
CA MET A 32 -24.88 -3.65 -3.75
C MET A 32 -24.25 -2.60 -4.68
N GLY A 33 -24.95 -2.25 -5.76
CA GLY A 33 -24.58 -1.17 -6.67
C GLY A 33 -25.25 0.15 -6.32
N PHE A 34 -24.56 1.25 -6.60
CA PHE A 34 -25.10 2.61 -6.54
C PHE A 34 -25.09 3.21 -7.95
N PRO A 35 -26.07 4.04 -8.35
CA PRO A 35 -26.00 4.72 -9.64
C PRO A 35 -24.71 5.54 -9.76
N GLY A 36 -23.81 5.11 -10.66
CA GLY A 36 -22.50 5.75 -10.87
C GLY A 36 -21.48 5.47 -9.75
N GLY A 37 -21.67 4.45 -8.93
CA GLY A 37 -20.69 4.07 -7.91
C GLY A 37 -20.74 2.60 -7.49
N ALA A 38 -19.63 2.13 -6.94
CA ALA A 38 -19.47 0.77 -6.45
C ALA A 38 -18.55 0.74 -5.22
N PHE A 39 -18.78 -0.24 -4.35
CA PHE A 39 -17.93 -0.50 -3.20
C PHE A 39 -17.22 -1.84 -3.38
N LEU A 40 -15.97 -1.87 -2.94
CA LEU A 40 -15.09 -3.01 -3.05
C LEU A 40 -14.44 -3.32 -1.71
N ARG A 41 -14.08 -4.58 -1.56
CA ARG A 41 -13.39 -5.10 -0.39
C ARG A 41 -12.23 -6.00 -0.81
N HIS A 42 -11.13 -5.96 -0.08
CA HIS A 42 -10.07 -6.94 -0.26
C HIS A 42 -10.57 -8.33 0.19
N ALA A 43 -10.11 -9.41 -0.45
CA ALA A 43 -10.60 -10.77 -0.18
C ALA A 43 -10.46 -11.20 1.30
N GLY A 44 -9.43 -10.69 2.00
CA GLY A 44 -9.19 -10.95 3.43
C GLY A 44 -9.82 -9.95 4.41
N SER A 45 -10.45 -8.87 3.92
CA SER A 45 -11.00 -7.83 4.80
C SER A 45 -12.35 -8.25 5.39
N ALA A 46 -12.50 -8.05 6.70
CA ALA A 46 -13.76 -8.23 7.43
C ALA A 46 -14.60 -6.94 7.52
N ASN A 47 -14.12 -5.85 6.90
CA ASN A 47 -14.80 -4.57 6.90
C ASN A 47 -16.06 -4.59 6.01
N ASP A 48 -16.90 -3.56 6.14
CA ASP A 48 -18.06 -3.38 5.25
C ASP A 48 -17.58 -3.16 3.80
N HIS A 49 -16.67 -2.21 3.60
CA HIS A 49 -15.92 -1.98 2.36
C HIS A 49 -14.60 -1.25 2.68
N ASP A 50 -13.58 -1.47 1.85
CA ASP A 50 -12.28 -0.78 1.99
C ASP A 50 -12.12 0.35 0.97
N LEU A 51 -12.73 0.19 -0.20
CA LEU A 51 -12.65 1.12 -1.33
C LEU A 51 -14.03 1.42 -1.89
N GLY A 52 -14.31 2.71 -2.12
CA GLY A 52 -15.44 3.17 -2.93
C GLY A 52 -14.95 3.85 -4.20
N LEU A 53 -15.58 3.53 -5.32
CA LEU A 53 -15.33 4.18 -6.61
C LEU A 53 -16.60 4.87 -7.07
N PHE A 54 -16.51 6.15 -7.40
CA PHE A 54 -17.61 6.93 -7.97
C PHE A 54 -17.19 7.56 -9.29
N GLN A 55 -18.03 7.44 -10.32
CA GLN A 55 -17.76 8.08 -11.59
C GLN A 55 -17.94 9.60 -11.47
N ALA A 56 -16.89 10.34 -11.81
CA ALA A 56 -16.93 11.80 -11.81
C ALA A 56 -17.89 12.31 -12.90
N ARG A 57 -18.74 13.29 -12.55
CA ARG A 57 -19.59 13.98 -13.54
C ARG A 57 -18.78 14.82 -14.54
N ARG A 58 -17.58 15.24 -14.13
CA ARG A 58 -16.59 15.95 -14.96
C ARG A 58 -15.23 15.37 -14.62
N ALA A 59 -14.61 14.66 -15.56
CA ALA A 59 -13.28 14.11 -15.40
C ALA A 59 -12.24 15.19 -15.76
N VAL A 60 -11.93 16.08 -14.81
CA VAL A 60 -10.81 17.01 -14.93
C VAL A 60 -9.77 16.61 -13.90
N ALA A 61 -8.64 16.09 -14.35
CA ALA A 61 -7.53 15.76 -13.47
C ALA A 61 -6.96 17.05 -12.85
N ALA A 62 -6.69 17.02 -11.55
CA ALA A 62 -5.92 18.08 -10.91
C ALA A 62 -4.49 18.09 -11.48
N PRO A 63 -3.85 19.26 -11.65
CA PRO A 63 -2.44 19.30 -12.03
C PRO A 63 -1.57 18.52 -11.03
N PRO A 64 -0.51 17.83 -11.47
CA PRO A 64 0.43 17.18 -10.57
C PRO A 64 0.97 18.13 -9.50
N GLY A 65 1.05 17.66 -8.25
CA GLY A 65 1.51 18.47 -7.12
C GLY A 65 0.46 19.44 -6.54
N SER A 66 -0.79 19.38 -6.99
CA SER A 66 -1.89 20.12 -6.36
C SER A 66 -2.25 19.56 -4.99
N VAL A 67 -2.88 20.37 -4.14
CA VAL A 67 -3.49 19.91 -2.89
C VAL A 67 -4.54 18.83 -3.20
N GLY A 68 -4.42 17.66 -2.58
CA GLY A 68 -5.29 16.51 -2.80
C GLY A 68 -4.71 15.22 -2.20
N LEU A 69 -5.27 14.07 -2.61
CA LEU A 69 -4.71 12.76 -2.29
C LEU A 69 -3.37 12.61 -3.02
N TYR A 70 -2.30 12.32 -2.29
CA TYR A 70 -1.02 11.98 -2.89
C TYR A 70 -1.01 10.51 -3.34
N HIS A 71 -1.15 9.57 -2.39
CA HIS A 71 -1.45 8.17 -2.65
C HIS A 71 -2.18 7.55 -1.46
N VAL A 72 -2.75 6.37 -1.69
CA VAL A 72 -3.23 5.43 -0.66
C VAL A 72 -2.36 4.18 -0.73
N ALA A 73 -2.13 3.54 0.41
CA ALA A 73 -1.33 2.31 0.51
C ALA A 73 -2.20 1.13 0.97
N TRP A 74 -1.90 -0.06 0.43
CA TRP A 74 -2.50 -1.33 0.84
C TRP A 74 -1.39 -2.30 1.24
N GLU A 75 -1.61 -2.99 2.35
CA GLU A 75 -0.68 -3.97 2.88
C GLU A 75 -0.94 -5.34 2.26
N VAL A 76 0.15 -6.06 1.96
CA VAL A 76 0.14 -7.51 1.71
C VAL A 76 0.71 -8.25 2.91
N ASP A 77 0.30 -9.50 3.11
CA ASP A 77 0.71 -10.27 4.29
C ASP A 77 2.14 -10.78 4.13
N THR A 78 2.58 -11.11 2.91
CA THR A 78 3.88 -11.76 2.70
C THR A 78 4.72 -11.15 1.58
N LEU A 79 6.03 -11.39 1.62
CA LEU A 79 6.93 -11.01 0.53
C LEU A 79 6.65 -11.78 -0.76
N THR A 80 6.12 -13.01 -0.67
CA THR A 80 5.63 -13.75 -1.85
C THR A 80 4.50 -13.02 -2.53
N GLU A 81 3.54 -12.51 -1.77
CA GLU A 81 2.44 -11.69 -2.29
C GLU A 81 2.96 -10.38 -2.87
N LEU A 82 3.92 -9.71 -2.22
CA LEU A 82 4.56 -8.52 -2.76
C LEU A 82 5.23 -8.80 -4.12
N ALA A 83 5.94 -9.93 -4.25
CA ALA A 83 6.54 -10.35 -5.52
C ALA A 83 5.48 -10.63 -6.59
N ALA A 84 4.38 -11.31 -6.23
CA ALA A 84 3.26 -11.56 -7.12
C ALA A 84 2.61 -10.25 -7.59
N MET A 85 2.48 -9.27 -6.69
CA MET A 85 1.95 -7.95 -7.00
C MET A 85 2.88 -7.17 -7.93
N ARG A 86 4.20 -7.21 -7.71
CA ARG A 86 5.17 -6.63 -8.66
C ARG A 86 4.94 -7.15 -10.07
N ALA A 87 4.76 -8.46 -10.22
CA ALA A 87 4.54 -9.08 -11.52
C ALA A 87 3.17 -8.71 -12.12
N ALA A 88 2.10 -8.67 -11.32
CA ALA A 88 0.77 -8.27 -11.76
C ALA A 88 0.75 -6.80 -12.25
N LEU A 89 1.32 -5.88 -11.46
CA LEU A 89 1.41 -4.47 -11.80
C LEU A 89 2.25 -4.24 -13.06
N ALA A 90 3.38 -4.96 -13.20
CA ALA A 90 4.21 -4.88 -14.40
C ALA A 90 3.45 -5.35 -15.66
N ARG A 91 2.70 -6.47 -15.57
CA ARG A 91 1.89 -6.97 -16.69
C ARG A 91 0.77 -6.00 -17.09
N ALA A 92 0.18 -5.32 -16.11
CA ALA A 92 -0.86 -4.32 -16.35
C ALA A 92 -0.30 -2.96 -16.84
N GLY A 93 1.03 -2.78 -16.88
CA GLY A 93 1.65 -1.48 -17.19
C GLY A 93 1.41 -0.42 -16.11
N ALA A 94 1.05 -0.84 -14.89
CA ALA A 94 0.68 0.02 -13.79
C ALA A 94 1.83 0.27 -12.80
N LEU A 95 2.89 -0.54 -12.82
CA LEU A 95 4.05 -0.38 -11.94
C LEU A 95 4.88 0.85 -12.34
N THR A 96 5.02 1.81 -11.42
CA THR A 96 5.75 3.07 -11.63
C THR A 96 7.05 3.15 -10.83
N GLY A 97 7.20 2.36 -9.78
CA GLY A 97 8.42 2.33 -8.97
C GLY A 97 8.39 1.32 -7.83
N SER A 98 9.48 1.29 -7.08
CA SER A 98 9.59 0.48 -5.86
C SER A 98 10.66 1.06 -4.94
N GLY A 99 10.51 0.86 -3.63
CA GLY A 99 11.44 1.38 -2.64
C GLY A 99 11.52 0.51 -1.39
N ASP A 100 12.70 0.46 -0.79
CA ASP A 100 12.90 -0.03 0.57
C ASP A 100 13.03 1.15 1.51
N HIS A 101 12.07 1.29 2.45
CA HIS A 101 12.04 2.34 3.46
C HIS A 101 12.50 1.86 4.85
N GLY A 102 13.37 0.84 4.87
CA GLY A 102 13.80 0.11 6.05
C GLY A 102 12.68 -0.78 6.60
N SER A 103 11.70 -0.15 7.23
CA SER A 103 10.57 -0.81 7.89
C SER A 103 9.40 -1.19 6.96
N THR A 104 9.43 -0.71 5.72
CA THR A 104 8.36 -0.89 4.72
C THR A 104 9.01 -1.19 3.37
N LYS A 105 8.53 -2.23 2.69
CA LYS A 105 8.93 -2.58 1.32
C LYS A 105 7.77 -2.24 0.40
N ALA A 106 7.98 -1.31 -0.51
CA ALA A 106 6.91 -0.65 -1.25
C ALA A 106 7.04 -0.85 -2.75
N LEU A 107 5.91 -1.05 -3.41
CA LEU A 107 5.71 -0.95 -4.84
C LEU A 107 4.77 0.22 -5.10
N TYR A 108 5.12 1.07 -6.05
CA TYR A 108 4.30 2.21 -6.46
C TYR A 108 3.66 1.93 -7.81
N GLY A 109 2.39 2.31 -7.95
CA GLY A 109 1.66 2.18 -9.19
C GLY A 109 0.70 3.33 -9.44
N ARG A 110 0.12 3.33 -10.64
CA ARG A 110 -0.97 4.22 -11.02
C ARG A 110 -2.14 3.43 -11.57
N ASP A 111 -3.34 3.81 -11.16
CA ASP A 111 -4.57 3.24 -11.72
C ASP A 111 -4.85 3.83 -13.13
N PRO A 112 -5.93 3.41 -13.82
CA PRO A 112 -6.25 3.90 -15.15
C PRO A 112 -6.53 5.41 -15.27
N ASP A 113 -6.82 6.08 -14.14
CA ASP A 113 -7.01 7.52 -14.05
C ASP A 113 -5.73 8.27 -13.62
N GLY A 114 -4.63 7.54 -13.41
CA GLY A 114 -3.35 8.08 -12.98
C GLY A 114 -3.23 8.30 -11.47
N ILE A 115 -4.22 7.84 -10.69
CA ILE A 115 -4.22 7.97 -9.23
C ILE A 115 -3.09 7.09 -8.68
N GLU A 116 -2.20 7.72 -7.91
CA GLU A 116 -1.02 7.05 -7.37
C GLU A 116 -1.35 6.25 -6.12
N PHE A 117 -0.67 5.11 -6.00
CA PHE A 117 -1.07 4.08 -5.09
C PHE A 117 0.15 3.22 -4.70
N GLU A 118 0.18 2.70 -3.47
CA GLU A 118 1.29 1.90 -2.93
C GLU A 118 0.83 0.51 -2.49
N VAL A 119 1.51 -0.55 -2.92
CA VAL A 119 1.36 -1.89 -2.32
C VAL A 119 2.58 -2.16 -1.48
N CYS A 120 2.41 -2.49 -0.20
CA CYS A 120 3.55 -2.61 0.69
C CYS A 120 3.49 -3.84 1.60
N TRP A 121 4.67 -4.30 1.99
CA TRP A 121 4.85 -5.26 3.06
C TRP A 121 5.56 -4.54 4.22
N LEU A 122 5.00 -4.66 5.42
CA LEU A 122 5.58 -4.07 6.62
C LEU A 122 6.45 -5.09 7.34
N VAL A 123 7.66 -4.67 7.73
CA VAL A 123 8.50 -5.47 8.63
C VAL A 123 7.74 -5.64 9.97
N PRO A 124 7.58 -6.88 10.48
CA PRO A 124 6.84 -7.15 11.71
C PRO A 124 7.41 -6.43 12.93
N ASP A 125 6.56 -6.18 13.93
CA ASP A 125 6.94 -5.45 15.16
C ASP A 125 8.18 -6.04 15.84
N ALA A 126 8.33 -7.36 15.86
CA ALA A 126 9.47 -8.05 16.46
C ALA A 126 10.82 -7.83 15.72
N ARG A 127 10.79 -7.32 14.48
CA ARG A 127 11.95 -7.17 13.59
C ARG A 127 12.17 -5.73 13.11
N VAL A 128 11.24 -4.82 13.41
CA VAL A 128 11.28 -3.45 12.90
C VAL A 128 12.44 -2.62 13.49
N GLU A 129 12.80 -2.85 14.76
CA GLU A 129 13.94 -2.17 15.38
C GLU A 129 15.28 -2.55 14.73
N GLU A 130 15.41 -3.80 14.29
CA GLU A 130 16.55 -4.30 13.51
C GLU A 130 16.59 -3.66 12.12
N ALA A 131 15.44 -3.59 11.44
CA ALA A 131 15.31 -2.99 10.12
C ALA A 131 15.65 -1.49 10.13
N LEU A 132 15.36 -0.81 11.23
CA LEU A 132 15.65 0.61 11.44
C LEU A 132 16.88 0.84 12.31
N ARG A 133 17.85 -0.07 12.29
CA ARG A 133 19.09 0.11 13.07
C ARG A 133 19.86 1.35 12.61
N PRO A 134 20.60 2.01 13.53
CA PRO A 134 21.44 3.16 13.19
C PRO A 134 22.39 2.86 12.02
N GLY A 135 22.38 3.75 11.02
CA GLY A 135 23.21 3.62 9.81
C GLY A 135 22.59 2.76 8.70
N ALA A 136 21.42 2.16 8.91
CA ALA A 136 20.63 1.62 7.82
C ALA A 136 20.16 2.74 6.89
N ALA A 137 20.09 2.46 5.58
CA ALA A 137 19.48 3.39 4.63
C ALA A 137 17.98 3.48 4.90
N LEU A 138 17.46 4.71 5.03
CA LEU A 138 16.03 4.95 5.26
C LEU A 138 15.22 4.89 3.96
N THR A 139 15.87 5.03 2.81
CA THR A 139 15.27 4.85 1.48
C THR A 139 16.34 4.30 0.54
N GLY A 140 16.03 3.20 -0.15
CA GLY A 140 16.91 2.57 -1.12
C GLY A 140 16.15 1.78 -2.19
N PRO A 141 16.86 1.21 -3.17
CA PRO A 141 16.25 0.30 -4.14
C PRO A 141 15.73 -0.96 -3.42
N LEU A 142 14.54 -1.41 -3.80
CA LEU A 142 13.97 -2.65 -3.27
C LEU A 142 14.49 -3.86 -4.05
N ASP A 143 15.09 -4.81 -3.33
CA ASP A 143 15.42 -6.15 -3.83
C ASP A 143 14.56 -7.18 -3.09
N ILE A 144 13.44 -7.59 -3.69
CA ILE A 144 12.48 -8.50 -3.04
C ILE A 144 13.11 -9.87 -2.77
N ASP A 145 14.01 -10.35 -3.62
CA ASP A 145 14.62 -11.67 -3.46
C ASP A 145 15.58 -11.66 -2.25
N ALA A 146 16.34 -10.57 -2.08
CA ALA A 146 17.17 -10.37 -0.89
C ALA A 146 16.34 -10.21 0.40
N GLU A 147 15.19 -9.53 0.34
CA GLU A 147 14.28 -9.44 1.49
C GLU A 147 13.65 -10.80 1.83
N ILE A 148 13.34 -11.63 0.83
CA ILE A 148 12.86 -13.01 1.02
C ILE A 148 13.94 -13.86 1.70
N GLU A 149 15.20 -13.73 1.30
CA GLU A 149 16.31 -14.42 1.98
C GLU A 149 16.45 -13.97 3.44
N ARG A 150 16.26 -12.67 3.70
CA ARG A 150 16.41 -12.08 5.04
C ARG A 150 15.28 -12.45 6.01
N TYR A 151 14.03 -12.36 5.57
CA TYR A 151 12.86 -12.50 6.44
C TYR A 151 12.12 -13.83 6.26
N GLY A 152 12.30 -14.48 5.12
CA GLY A 152 11.52 -15.63 4.69
C GLY A 152 10.32 -15.23 3.84
N ALA A 153 10.07 -15.99 2.78
CA ALA A 153 9.07 -15.68 1.74
C ALA A 153 7.64 -15.53 2.28
N ASN A 154 7.30 -16.27 3.33
CA ASN A 154 5.97 -16.36 3.92
C ASN A 154 5.90 -15.77 5.32
N MET A 155 6.88 -14.96 5.73
CA MET A 155 6.79 -14.26 7.01
C MET A 155 5.61 -13.28 6.95
N PRO A 156 4.59 -13.44 7.81
CA PRO A 156 3.52 -12.46 7.92
C PRO A 156 4.12 -11.12 8.31
N GLY A 157 3.73 -10.07 7.59
CA GLY A 157 4.11 -8.69 7.82
C GLY A 157 3.28 -8.05 8.95
N GLY A 158 2.98 -6.77 8.76
CA GLY A 158 1.98 -6.05 9.56
C GLY A 158 0.54 -6.59 9.40
N PRO A 159 -0.46 -5.92 9.99
CA PRO A 159 -0.39 -4.55 10.51
C PRO A 159 0.39 -4.48 11.82
N ARG A 160 1.08 -3.35 12.04
CA ARG A 160 1.75 -3.09 13.33
C ARG A 160 0.71 -3.05 14.45
N THR A 161 0.99 -3.75 15.53
CA THR A 161 0.09 -3.88 16.69
C THR A 161 0.66 -3.29 17.96
N ASP A 162 1.98 -3.13 18.03
CA ASP A 162 2.67 -2.54 19.17
C ASP A 162 2.82 -1.02 19.01
N PRO A 163 2.05 -0.20 19.75
CA PRO A 163 2.14 1.25 19.67
C PRO A 163 3.44 1.81 20.26
N ALA A 164 4.20 1.01 21.03
CA ALA A 164 5.43 1.46 21.70
C ALA A 164 6.69 1.29 20.85
N VAL A 165 6.62 0.62 19.69
CA VAL A 165 7.76 0.43 18.76
C VAL A 165 8.51 1.73 18.49
N TRP A 166 7.79 2.78 18.12
CA TRP A 166 8.41 4.05 17.73
C TRP A 166 9.02 4.80 18.92
N ALA A 167 8.43 4.66 20.11
CA ALA A 167 8.99 5.23 21.33
C ALA A 167 10.35 4.59 21.65
N ARG A 168 10.44 3.25 21.56
CA ARG A 168 11.71 2.54 21.79
C ARG A 168 12.78 2.91 20.76
N ILE A 169 12.41 3.03 19.49
CA ILE A 169 13.32 3.49 18.42
C ILE A 169 13.83 4.90 18.73
N ALA A 170 12.94 5.82 19.11
CA ALA A 170 13.32 7.19 19.44
C ALA A 170 14.23 7.27 20.67
N GLU A 171 13.94 6.52 21.74
CA GLU A 171 14.76 6.45 22.95
C GLU A 171 16.16 5.90 22.64
N ARG A 172 16.25 4.84 21.83
CA ARG A 172 17.52 4.27 21.37
C ARG A 172 18.34 5.28 20.57
N ASP A 173 17.72 6.00 19.64
CA ASP A 173 18.42 6.95 18.77
C ASP A 173 18.90 8.19 19.54
N ALA A 174 18.09 8.66 20.51
CA ALA A 174 18.45 9.74 21.42
C ALA A 174 19.65 9.35 22.32
N ALA A 175 19.68 8.12 22.86
CA ALA A 175 20.79 7.62 23.66
C ALA A 175 22.12 7.54 22.88
N GLN A 176 22.06 7.52 21.55
CA GLN A 176 23.23 7.51 20.66
C GLN A 176 23.60 8.90 20.12
N GLY A 177 22.95 9.97 20.60
CA GLY A 177 23.30 11.35 20.27
C GLY A 177 22.86 11.79 18.87
N ARG A 178 21.79 11.22 18.32
CA ARG A 178 21.20 11.62 17.03
C ARG A 178 19.80 12.21 17.26
N SER A 179 19.64 13.50 17.00
CA SER A 179 18.36 14.21 16.92
C SER A 179 18.18 14.79 15.54
#